data_AF-A0A3D2SAU5-F1
#
_entry.id   AF-A0A3D2SAU5-F1
#
_cell.length_a   1.000
_cell.length_b   1.000
_cell.length_c   1.000
_cell.angle_alpha   90.00
_cell.angle_beta   90.00
_cell.angle_gamma   90.00
#
_symmetry.space_group_name_H-M   'P 1'
#
loop_
_entity.id
_entity.type
_entity.pdbx_description
1 polymer ?
#
loop_
_entity_poly.entity_id
_entity_poly.type
_entity_poly.pdbx_seq_one_letter_code
_entity_poly.pdbx_strand_id
1 'polypeptide(L)'
;MVIFIFLVLHWYLSLFSQTFFLHRYAAHSMFSMSKTWERVFYIFTWITQGSSYLSPYAYGILHRLHHAHTDTAEDPHSPSYEKGLFALM
;
A
#
# COMPACT_ATOMS: atom_id res chain seq x y z
N MET A 1 3.43 28.87 -1.41
CA MET A 1 2.94 28.14 -0.21
C MET A 1 1.90 27.07 -0.56
N VAL A 2 0.88 27.36 -1.38
CA VAL A 2 -0.17 26.39 -1.74
C VAL A 2 0.37 25.07 -2.32
N ILE A 3 1.33 25.13 -3.25
CA ILE A 3 1.95 23.91 -3.84
C ILE A 3 2.64 23.07 -2.77
N PHE A 4 3.37 23.70 -1.85
CA PHE A 4 4.06 22.99 -0.78
C PHE A 4 3.06 22.31 0.17
N ILE A 5 1.99 23.01 0.54
CA ILE A 5 0.90 22.43 1.35
C ILE A 5 0.28 21.24 0.63
N PHE A 6 0.01 21.37 -0.68
CA PHE A 6 -0.51 20.28 -1.49
C PHE A 6 0.42 19.06 -1.48
N LEU A 7 1.72 19.24 -1.68
CA LEU A 7 2.69 18.13 -1.67
C LEU A 7 2.76 17.44 -0.30
N VAL A 8 2.79 18.20 0.79
CA VAL A 8 2.79 17.66 2.15
C VAL A 8 1.50 16.88 2.43
N LEU A 9 0.34 17.45 2.10
CA LEU A 9 -0.94 16.78 2.29
C LEU A 9 -1.03 15.52 1.45
N HIS A 10 -0.66 15.59 0.17
CA HIS A 10 -0.63 14.42 -0.71
C HIS A 10 0.23 13.32 -0.10
N TRP A 11 1.48 13.62 0.26
CA TRP A 11 2.40 12.65 0.86
C TRP A 11 1.81 11.93 2.08
N TYR A 12 1.31 12.69 3.06
CA TYR A 12 0.80 12.10 4.30
C TYR A 12 -0.52 11.37 4.11
N LEU A 13 -1.39 11.83 3.21
CA LEU A 13 -2.64 11.13 2.91
C LEU A 13 -2.39 9.82 2.15
N SER A 14 -1.44 9.80 1.20
CA SER A 14 -1.03 8.56 0.51
C SER A 14 -0.42 7.56 1.49
N LEU A 15 0.46 8.04 2.38
CA LEU A 15 1.07 7.21 3.43
C LEU A 15 0.03 6.69 4.43
N PHE A 16 -0.98 7.49 4.76
CA PHE A 16 -2.10 7.05 5.58
C PHE A 16 -2.91 5.95 4.88
N SER A 17 -3.26 6.10 3.60
CA SER A 17 -3.93 5.04 2.82
C SER A 17 -3.12 3.74 2.79
N GLN A 18 -1.81 3.85 2.54
CA GLN A 18 -0.89 2.72 2.51
C GLN A 18 -0.88 1.96 3.84
N THR A 19 -0.74 2.68 4.95
CA THR A 19 -0.58 2.06 6.27
C THR A 19 -1.90 1.60 6.88
N PHE A 20 -2.95 2.42 6.83
CA PHE A 20 -4.21 2.14 7.49
C PHE A 20 -5.08 1.18 6.70
N PHE A 21 -5.29 1.43 5.41
CA PHE A 21 -6.23 0.66 4.60
C PHE A 21 -5.58 -0.51 3.87
N LEU A 22 -4.50 -0.28 3.13
CA LEU A 22 -3.85 -1.34 2.35
C LEU A 22 -3.13 -2.35 3.27
N HIS A 23 -2.28 -1.86 4.17
CA HIS A 23 -1.49 -2.71 5.05
C HIS A 23 -2.32 -3.34 6.18
N ARG A 24 -2.82 -2.53 7.11
CA ARG A 24 -3.46 -3.06 8.32
C ARG A 24 -4.81 -3.72 8.06
N TYR A 25 -5.63 -3.14 7.19
CA TYR A 25 -6.95 -3.71 6.87
C TYR A 25 -6.87 -4.80 5.79
N ALA A 26 -6.40 -4.49 4.58
CA ALA A 26 -6.48 -5.44 3.47
C ALA A 26 -5.44 -6.59 3.52
N ALA A 27 -4.22 -6.32 4.00
CA ALA A 27 -3.18 -7.34 4.08
C ALA A 27 -3.26 -8.18 5.37
N HIS A 28 -3.42 -7.51 6.52
CA HIS A 28 -3.35 -8.13 7.85
C HIS A 28 -4.70 -8.33 8.56
N SER A 29 -5.80 -7.81 8.02
CA SER A 29 -7.14 -7.95 8.63
C SER A 29 -7.19 -7.55 10.11
N MET A 30 -6.43 -6.52 10.51
CA MET A 30 -6.30 -6.08 11.91
C MET A 30 -7.62 -5.55 12.51
N PHE A 31 -8.55 -5.14 11.66
CA PHE A 31 -9.86 -4.65 12.05
C PHE A 31 -10.85 -4.83 10.90
N SER A 32 -12.15 -4.67 11.17
CA SER A 32 -13.22 -4.73 10.18
C SER A 32 -13.82 -3.35 9.91
N MET A 33 -14.47 -3.19 8.76
CA MET A 33 -15.18 -1.97 8.37
C MET A 33 -16.60 -2.32 7.95
N SER A 34 -17.52 -1.35 8.08
CA SER A 34 -18.79 -1.44 7.38
C SER A 34 -18.59 -1.25 5.87
N LYS A 35 -19.52 -1.77 5.06
CA LYS A 35 -19.46 -1.65 3.58
C LYS A 35 -19.30 -0.20 3.11
N THR A 36 -19.91 0.75 3.82
CA THR A 36 -19.80 2.17 3.49
C THR A 36 -18.37 2.66 3.68
N TRP A 37 -17.77 2.39 4.84
CA TRP A 37 -16.40 2.83 5.13
C TRP A 37 -15.39 2.17 4.22
N GLU A 38 -15.55 0.90 3.93
CA GLU A 38 -14.68 0.19 2.99
C GLU A 38 -14.68 0.90 1.62
N ARG A 39 -15.86 1.21 1.05
CA ARG A 39 -15.98 1.96 -0.21
C ARG A 39 -15.37 3.35 -0.15
N VAL A 40 -15.56 4.07 0.96
CA VAL A 40 -14.94 5.40 1.18
C VAL A 40 -13.42 5.28 1.12
N PHE A 41 -12.83 4.29 1.79
CA PHE A 41 -11.38 4.10 1.79
C PHE A 41 -10.83 3.58 0.46
N TYR A 42 -11.59 2.80 -0.31
CA TYR A 42 -11.25 2.47 -1.69
C TYR A 42 -11.07 3.73 -2.54
N ILE A 43 -12.07 4.61 -2.57
CA ILE A 43 -12.04 5.85 -3.36
C ILE A 43 -10.95 6.79 -2.84
N PHE A 44 -10.86 6.95 -1.52
CA PHE A 44 -9.85 7.78 -0.88
C PHE A 44 -8.44 7.33 -1.26
N THR A 45 -8.15 6.02 -1.19
CA THR A 45 -6.86 5.45 -1.57
C THR A 45 -6.54 5.64 -3.05
N TRP A 46 -7.55 5.49 -3.92
CA TRP A 46 -7.38 5.76 -5.35
C TRP A 46 -7.00 7.22 -5.63
N ILE A 47 -7.66 8.18 -4.96
CA ILE A 47 -7.34 9.62 -5.09
C ILE A 47 -5.95 9.93 -4.55
N THR A 48 -5.60 9.42 -3.36
CA THR A 48 -4.34 9.79 -2.70
C THR A 48 -3.14 9.11 -3.32
N GLN A 49 -3.26 7.89 -3.86
CA GLN A 49 -2.14 7.21 -4.51
C GLN A 49 -2.00 7.51 -6.00
N GLY A 50 -3.08 7.92 -6.68
CA GLY A 50 -3.04 8.32 -8.08
C GLY A 50 -2.45 7.24 -8.98
N SER A 51 -1.36 7.56 -9.70
CA SER A 51 -0.69 6.62 -10.60
C SER A 51 -0.01 5.44 -9.88
N SER A 52 0.24 5.57 -8.58
CA SER A 52 0.82 4.51 -7.74
C SER A 52 -0.23 3.64 -7.07
N TYR A 53 -1.52 3.81 -7.40
CA TYR A 53 -2.60 3.05 -6.81
C TYR A 53 -2.46 1.54 -7.10
N LEU A 54 -2.54 0.72 -6.04
CA LEU A 54 -2.74 -0.72 -6.14
C LEU A 54 -4.12 -1.10 -5.63
N SER A 55 -4.73 -2.10 -6.27
CA SER A 55 -5.95 -2.71 -5.73
C SER A 55 -5.63 -3.28 -4.33
N PRO A 56 -6.48 -3.03 -3.31
CA PRO A 56 -6.30 -3.58 -1.96
C PRO A 56 -6.14 -5.10 -1.92
N TYR A 57 -6.80 -5.80 -2.85
CA TYR A 57 -6.66 -7.24 -3.01
C TYR A 57 -5.25 -7.62 -3.49
N ALA A 58 -4.76 -6.98 -4.55
CA ALA A 58 -3.44 -7.24 -5.11
C ALA A 58 -2.35 -6.91 -4.10
N TYR A 59 -2.46 -5.75 -3.44
CA TYR A 59 -1.56 -5.35 -2.36
C TYR A 59 -1.56 -6.38 -1.22
N GLY A 60 -2.74 -6.81 -0.78
CA GLY A 60 -2.87 -7.78 0.31
C GLY A 60 -2.24 -9.14 -0.02
N ILE A 61 -2.36 -9.62 -1.26
CA ILE A 61 -1.69 -10.86 -1.69
C ILE A 61 -0.18 -10.68 -1.69
N LEU A 62 0.32 -9.65 -2.38
CA LEU A 62 1.76 -9.39 -2.49
C LEU A 62 2.41 -9.31 -1.11
N HIS A 63 1.77 -8.56 -0.21
CA HIS A 63 2.28 -8.35 1.13
C HIS A 63 2.25 -9.62 1.99
N ARG A 64 1.21 -10.47 1.86
CA ARG A 64 1.18 -11.77 2.54
C ARG A 64 2.21 -12.74 1.98
N LEU A 65 2.47 -12.72 0.67
CA LEU A 65 3.53 -13.52 0.05
C LEU A 65 4.90 -13.11 0.59
N HIS A 66 5.18 -11.80 0.66
CA HIS A 66 6.40 -11.29 1.29
C HIS A 66 6.56 -11.78 2.74
N HIS A 67 5.51 -11.70 3.56
CA HIS A 67 5.57 -12.20 4.93
C HIS A 67 5.73 -13.72 5.03
N ALA A 68 5.20 -14.49 4.08
CA ALA A 68 5.31 -15.95 4.07
C ALA A 68 6.68 -16.44 3.60
N HIS A 69 7.36 -15.65 2.76
CA HIS A 69 8.61 -16.00 2.10
C HIS A 69 9.75 -15.02 2.42
N THR A 70 9.67 -14.30 3.54
CA THR A 70 10.62 -13.22 3.86
C THR A 70 12.07 -13.70 3.77
N ASP A 71 12.90 -12.90 3.08
CA ASP A 71 14.33 -13.18 2.87
C ASP A 71 14.62 -14.50 2.14
N THR A 72 13.67 -15.00 1.34
CA THR A 72 13.89 -16.12 0.40
C THR A 72 13.78 -15.66 -1.06
N ALA A 73 14.12 -16.54 -2.00
CA ALA A 73 14.02 -16.26 -3.43
C ALA A 73 12.55 -16.14 -3.91
N GLU A 74 11.60 -16.63 -3.12
CA GLU A 74 10.15 -16.58 -3.39
C GLU A 74 9.50 -15.30 -2.84
N ASP A 75 10.22 -14.48 -2.08
CA ASP A 75 9.78 -13.15 -1.68
C ASP A 75 9.66 -12.25 -2.92
N PRO A 76 8.46 -11.72 -3.23
CA PRO A 76 8.27 -10.92 -4.45
C PRO A 76 9.02 -9.59 -4.47
N HIS A 77 9.67 -9.22 -3.36
CA HIS A 77 10.49 -8.00 -3.30
C HIS A 77 11.63 -8.11 -2.27
N SER A 78 12.27 -9.28 -2.16
CA SER A 78 13.44 -9.41 -1.27
C SER A 78 14.62 -8.58 -1.78
N PRO A 79 15.20 -7.69 -0.93
CA PRO A 79 16.38 -6.93 -1.30
C PRO A 79 17.61 -7.79 -1.64
N SER A 80 17.67 -9.03 -1.13
CA SER A 80 18.80 -9.94 -1.32
C SER A 80 18.75 -10.66 -2.68
N TYR A 81 17.57 -10.77 -3.29
CA TYR A 81 17.35 -11.52 -4.53
C TYR A 81 16.95 -10.65 -5.72
N GLU A 82 16.54 -9.40 -5.49
CA GLU A 82 16.18 -8.46 -6.55
C GLU A 82 17.39 -7.85 -7.26
N LYS A 83 17.29 -7.71 -8.59
CA LYS A 83 18.39 -7.23 -9.44
C LYS A 83 18.46 -5.71 -9.47
N GLY A 84 18.85 -5.12 -8.35
CA GLY A 84 19.16 -3.69 -8.23
C GLY A 84 17.99 -2.81 -7.79
N LEU A 85 18.30 -1.55 -7.45
CA LEU A 85 17.38 -0.63 -6.78
C LEU A 85 16.03 -0.42 -7.50
N PHE A 86 16.02 -0.40 -8.83
CA PHE A 86 14.81 -0.10 -9.60
C PHE A 86 13.87 -1.29 -9.77
N ALA A 87 14.31 -2.52 -9.48
CA ALA A 87 13.44 -3.69 -9.50
C ALA A 87 12.49 -3.71 -8.29
N LEU A 88 12.84 -2.98 -7.22
CA LEU A 88 12.09 -2.86 -5.98
C LEU A 88 11.17 -1.61 -5.93
N MET A 89 11.22 -0.74 -6.95
CA MET A 89 10.46 0.52 -7.05
C MET A 89 9.22 0.35 -7.91
#